data_AF-A0A940NX40-F1
#
_entry.id   AF-A0A940NX40-F1
#
_cell.length_a   1.000
_cell.length_b   1.000
_cell.length_c   1.000
_cell.angle_alpha   90.00
_cell.angle_beta   90.00
_cell.angle_gamma   90.00
#
_symmetry.space_group_name_H-M   'P 1'
#
loop_
_entity.id
_entity.type
_entity.pdbx_description
1 polymer ?
#
loop_
_entity_poly.entity_id
_entity_poly.type
_entity_poly.pdbx_seq_one_letter_code
_entity_poly.pdbx_strand_id
1 'polypeptide(L)'
;LYGGNILYAGKFFGNPGLQRAIQSVPDFQSCAARITVGGYYAGCCLMKIAALTAIALIVWILFSRFYSFLGWGIAIPLLGIQYLFSTAIVPTSAANHLKFVNLASALESDIYFTQYCNLNWFGHPSGILSDIIMALILALTVLILLTVLLIGKLRPGRVGQQLETVKDRILRKLNRHLPVHSLFGFEGWKLLIAERALLTIAVCAVFGFSLWKDTRFYAQPVDTQKFYTKYSGEITQENIQKAEKLKIGEEDKLERDGQSFRLCMANEASEDMKDMLRTHIYFDWVYLERYENFLETMVTTKEFAQEHGFTAYLIDDDPYLKLFEESAAERRCCMLLLLFLIFSFYGIGAYDNRYDTRLLLRSTKKGRGAKLGAQILWCCILTAAAVLVCHGIFLLRLHTDLGFTHLNADMRNLAVFRDIPFRMSLRGCIIWLMIQRYLSALLLCGLIMLVSRLSKTPQRALLLVLVILVLPTALAESGILHMPDFLRVLSCCKSELI
;
A
#
# COMPACT_ATOMS: atom_id res chain seq x y z
N LEU A 1 9.57 -9.49 -9.86
CA LEU A 1 9.27 -8.35 -10.77
C LEU A 1 9.78 -8.63 -12.19
N TYR A 2 11.10 -8.64 -12.48
CA TYR A 2 11.61 -8.84 -13.86
C TYR A 2 11.13 -10.13 -14.55
N GLY A 3 11.18 -11.30 -13.88
CA GLY A 3 10.73 -12.56 -14.47
C GLY A 3 9.23 -12.59 -14.81
N GLY A 4 8.39 -11.96 -13.98
CA GLY A 4 6.95 -11.83 -14.26
C GLY A 4 6.69 -10.95 -15.48
N ASN A 5 7.41 -9.83 -15.60
CA ASN A 5 7.29 -8.93 -16.76
C ASN A 5 7.77 -9.60 -18.06
N ILE A 6 8.82 -10.42 -18.01
CA ILE A 6 9.31 -11.18 -19.17
C ILE A 6 8.29 -12.25 -19.59
N LEU A 7 7.69 -12.96 -18.63
CA LEU A 7 6.64 -13.94 -18.92
C LEU A 7 5.38 -13.29 -19.46
N TYR A 8 4.99 -12.15 -18.90
CA TYR A 8 3.88 -11.33 -19.39
C TYR A 8 4.14 -10.87 -20.83
N ALA A 9 5.32 -10.30 -21.09
CA ALA A 9 5.69 -9.86 -22.43
C ALA A 9 5.74 -11.05 -23.42
N GLY A 10 6.26 -12.19 -22.96
CA GLY A 10 6.24 -13.47 -23.68
C GLY A 10 4.84 -13.90 -24.11
N LYS A 11 3.89 -13.81 -23.19
CA LYS A 11 2.51 -14.28 -23.37
C LYS A 11 1.67 -13.34 -24.24
N PHE A 12 1.80 -12.02 -24.07
CA PHE A 12 0.93 -11.04 -24.73
C PHE A 12 1.55 -10.40 -25.97
N PHE A 13 2.87 -10.27 -26.04
CA PHE A 13 3.58 -9.59 -27.13
C PHE A 13 4.50 -10.53 -27.94
N GLY A 14 4.54 -11.82 -27.62
CA GLY A 14 5.36 -12.81 -28.33
C GLY A 14 6.81 -12.82 -27.85
N ASN A 15 7.79 -12.97 -28.76
CA ASN A 15 9.19 -13.13 -28.37
C ASN A 15 9.72 -11.87 -27.63
N PRO A 16 10.11 -11.97 -26.34
CA PRO A 16 10.61 -10.84 -25.57
C PRO A 16 11.99 -10.34 -26.03
N GLY A 17 12.60 -10.95 -27.04
CA GLY A 17 13.83 -10.49 -27.66
C GLY A 17 15.07 -10.69 -26.79
N LEU A 18 15.08 -11.69 -25.89
CA LEU A 18 16.17 -11.90 -24.92
C LEU A 18 17.55 -12.13 -25.57
N GLN A 19 17.60 -12.59 -26.82
CA GLN A 19 18.85 -12.87 -27.53
C GLN A 19 19.44 -11.65 -28.26
N ARG A 20 18.71 -10.53 -28.37
CA ARG A 20 19.24 -9.33 -29.02
C ARG A 20 20.34 -8.69 -28.16
N ALA A 21 21.28 -8.01 -28.81
CA ALA A 21 22.30 -7.22 -28.12
C ALA A 21 21.64 -6.15 -27.25
N ILE A 22 22.13 -5.97 -26.01
CA ILE A 22 21.56 -5.00 -25.08
C ILE A 22 21.62 -3.56 -25.61
N GLN A 23 22.64 -3.25 -26.42
CA GLN A 23 22.85 -1.94 -27.06
C GLN A 23 21.75 -1.56 -28.06
N SER A 24 20.89 -2.51 -28.47
CA SER A 24 19.71 -2.20 -29.29
C SER A 24 18.62 -1.45 -28.53
N VAL A 25 18.72 -1.38 -27.19
CA VAL A 25 17.80 -0.64 -26.32
C VAL A 25 18.38 0.76 -26.04
N PRO A 26 17.62 1.86 -26.25
CA PRO A 26 18.12 3.23 -26.12
C PRO A 26 18.86 3.53 -24.81
N ASP A 27 18.33 3.05 -23.68
CA ASP A 27 18.90 3.31 -22.36
C ASP A 27 20.26 2.62 -22.11
N PHE A 28 20.63 1.65 -22.94
CA PHE A 28 21.83 0.82 -22.80
C PHE A 28 22.82 0.99 -23.96
N GLN A 29 22.68 2.02 -24.78
CA GLN A 29 23.59 2.29 -25.91
C GLN A 29 25.04 2.50 -25.47
N SER A 30 25.23 3.05 -24.26
CA SER A 30 26.51 3.27 -23.58
C SER A 30 27.11 1.99 -22.96
N CYS A 31 26.40 0.85 -23.02
CA CYS A 31 26.87 -0.39 -22.41
C CYS A 31 28.11 -0.93 -23.15
N ALA A 32 29.26 -0.93 -22.48
CA ALA A 32 30.51 -1.46 -23.03
C ALA A 32 30.55 -3.00 -23.12
N ALA A 33 29.71 -3.70 -22.36
CA ALA A 33 29.70 -5.16 -22.29
C ALA A 33 28.98 -5.77 -23.51
N ARG A 34 29.62 -6.76 -24.16
CA ARG A 34 29.01 -7.52 -25.26
C ARG A 34 28.08 -8.59 -24.70
N ILE A 35 26.87 -8.18 -24.32
CA ILE A 35 25.85 -9.06 -23.71
C ILE A 35 24.51 -8.94 -24.43
N THR A 36 23.71 -9.99 -24.33
CA THR A 36 22.31 -9.96 -24.78
C THR A 36 21.41 -9.36 -23.71
N VAL A 37 20.17 -9.03 -24.05
CA VAL A 37 19.14 -8.58 -23.08
C VAL A 37 18.92 -9.62 -21.97
N GLY A 38 18.92 -10.91 -22.31
CA GLY A 38 18.87 -11.99 -21.33
C GLY A 38 20.11 -12.03 -20.44
N GLY A 39 21.29 -11.81 -21.02
CA GLY A 39 22.55 -11.71 -20.27
C GLY A 39 22.56 -10.55 -19.25
N TYR A 40 21.99 -9.40 -19.62
CA TYR A 40 21.80 -8.28 -18.71
C TYR A 40 20.92 -8.65 -17.50
N TYR A 41 19.75 -9.26 -17.73
CA TYR A 41 18.88 -9.69 -16.63
C TYR A 41 19.55 -10.71 -15.71
N ALA A 42 20.26 -11.68 -16.28
CA ALA A 42 21.04 -12.65 -15.52
C ALA A 42 22.15 -11.96 -14.69
N GLY A 43 22.89 -11.03 -15.30
CA GLY A 43 23.94 -10.26 -14.63
C GLY A 43 23.41 -9.42 -13.48
N CYS A 44 22.33 -8.67 -13.68
CA CYS A 44 21.65 -7.93 -12.62
C CYS A 44 21.18 -8.85 -11.48
N CYS A 45 20.59 -10.01 -11.81
CA CYS A 45 20.15 -10.97 -10.82
C CYS A 45 21.31 -11.52 -9.98
N LEU A 46 22.40 -11.93 -10.63
CA LEU A 46 23.60 -12.45 -9.96
C LEU A 46 24.26 -11.41 -9.06
N MET A 47 24.40 -10.16 -9.51
CA MET A 47 24.94 -9.08 -8.69
C MET A 47 24.07 -8.82 -7.46
N LYS A 48 22.74 -8.79 -7.60
CA LYS A 48 21.82 -8.61 -6.47
C LYS A 48 21.91 -9.78 -5.48
N ILE A 49 21.98 -11.02 -5.97
CA ILE A 49 22.17 -12.21 -5.12
C ILE A 49 23.50 -12.12 -4.36
N ALA A 50 24.60 -11.79 -5.04
CA ALA A 50 25.91 -11.64 -4.44
C ALA A 50 25.93 -10.55 -3.36
N ALA A 51 25.38 -9.37 -3.66
CA ALA A 51 25.27 -8.26 -2.72
C ALA A 51 24.43 -8.62 -1.49
N LEU A 52 23.25 -9.21 -1.69
CA LEU A 52 22.38 -9.67 -0.58
C LEU A 52 23.05 -10.75 0.26
N THR A 53 23.81 -11.66 -0.36
CA THR A 53 24.58 -12.68 0.36
C THR A 53 25.68 -12.03 1.20
N ALA A 54 26.42 -11.07 0.67
CA ALA A 54 27.42 -10.32 1.42
C ALA A 54 26.80 -9.57 2.62
N ILE A 55 25.67 -8.88 2.41
CA ILE A 55 24.92 -8.21 3.48
C ILE A 55 24.49 -9.22 4.56
N ALA A 56 23.93 -10.36 4.16
CA ALA A 56 23.50 -11.40 5.09
C ALA A 56 24.67 -11.96 5.91
N LEU A 57 25.84 -12.18 5.30
CA LEU A 57 27.05 -12.63 5.99
C LEU A 57 27.58 -11.57 6.96
N ILE A 58 27.60 -10.28 6.59
CA ILE A 58 27.98 -9.19 7.49
C ILE A 58 27.06 -9.18 8.72
N VAL A 59 25.75 -9.21 8.50
CA VAL A 59 24.75 -9.22 9.56
C VAL A 59 24.90 -10.46 10.46
N TRP A 60 25.14 -11.63 9.86
CA TRP A 60 25.39 -12.86 10.59
C TRP A 60 26.66 -12.76 11.44
N ILE A 61 27.77 -12.26 10.91
CA ILE A 61 29.02 -12.05 11.65
C ILE A 61 28.77 -11.13 12.85
N LEU A 62 28.06 -10.02 12.65
CA LEU A 62 27.73 -9.08 13.73
C LEU A 62 26.89 -9.74 14.83
N PHE A 63 25.89 -10.55 14.48
CA PHE A 63 25.10 -11.28 15.47
C PHE A 63 25.83 -12.45 16.13
N SER A 64 26.80 -13.06 15.43
CA SER A 64 27.62 -14.11 16.04
C SER A 64 28.54 -13.54 17.11
N ARG A 65 28.97 -12.28 16.95
CA ARG A 65 29.97 -11.63 17.80
C ARG A 65 29.39 -10.74 18.89
N PHE A 66 28.28 -10.07 18.61
CA PHE A 66 27.64 -9.07 19.46
C PHE A 66 26.21 -9.47 19.82
N TYR A 67 25.71 -8.98 20.97
CA TYR A 67 24.29 -9.11 21.32
C TYR A 67 23.39 -8.43 20.28
N SER A 68 22.15 -8.90 20.14
CA SER A 68 21.25 -8.49 19.05
C SER A 68 21.05 -6.97 18.95
N PHE A 69 21.00 -6.25 20.07
CA PHE A 69 20.87 -4.79 20.03
C PHE A 69 22.10 -4.10 19.44
N LEU A 70 23.31 -4.50 19.86
CA LEU A 70 24.56 -3.93 19.38
C LEU A 70 24.85 -4.36 17.93
N GLY A 71 24.49 -5.61 17.57
CA GLY A 71 24.57 -6.09 16.19
C GLY A 71 23.75 -5.23 15.23
N TRP A 72 22.49 -4.93 15.57
CA TRP A 72 21.67 -3.99 14.78
C TRP A 72 22.21 -2.55 14.82
N GLY A 73 22.69 -2.09 15.97
CA GLY A 73 23.28 -0.77 16.14
C GLY A 73 24.53 -0.51 15.28
N ILE A 74 25.22 -1.56 14.83
CA ILE A 74 26.34 -1.47 13.89
C ILE A 74 25.87 -1.72 12.44
N ALA A 75 25.03 -2.74 12.23
CA ALA A 75 24.59 -3.13 10.89
C ALA A 75 23.81 -2.02 10.18
N ILE A 76 22.88 -1.35 10.87
CA ILE A 76 22.01 -0.33 10.27
C ILE A 76 22.85 0.88 9.81
N PRO A 77 23.70 1.50 10.65
CA PRO A 77 24.54 2.60 10.18
C PRO A 77 25.49 2.18 9.07
N LEU A 78 26.08 0.98 9.13
CA LEU A 78 27.00 0.49 8.10
C LEU A 78 26.33 0.41 6.72
N LEU A 79 25.13 -0.16 6.64
CA LEU A 79 24.35 -0.24 5.40
C LEU A 79 23.83 1.14 4.98
N GLY A 80 23.40 1.97 5.94
CA GLY A 80 22.95 3.33 5.70
C GLY A 80 24.03 4.22 5.09
N ILE A 81 25.28 4.12 5.57
CA ILE A 81 26.43 4.87 5.02
C ILE A 81 26.70 4.45 3.57
N GLN A 82 26.63 3.15 3.25
CA GLN A 82 26.82 2.69 1.86
C GLN A 82 25.74 3.24 0.92
N TYR A 83 24.49 3.27 1.37
CA TYR A 83 23.40 3.89 0.62
C TYR A 83 23.56 5.42 0.47
N LEU A 84 24.08 6.09 1.49
CA LEU A 84 24.43 7.51 1.39
C LEU A 84 25.54 7.74 0.36
N PHE A 85 26.55 6.87 0.30
CA PHE A 85 27.61 6.98 -0.72
C PHE A 85 27.09 6.75 -2.14
N SER A 86 26.18 5.80 -2.36
CA SER A 86 25.62 5.55 -3.70
C SER A 86 24.81 6.75 -4.23
N THR A 87 24.07 7.42 -3.34
CA THR A 87 23.16 8.51 -3.69
C THR A 87 23.80 9.89 -3.67
N ALA A 88 24.60 10.22 -2.64
CA ALA A 88 25.11 11.58 -2.42
C ALA A 88 26.38 11.91 -3.23
N ILE A 89 27.20 10.92 -3.59
CA ILE A 89 28.45 11.14 -4.32
C ILE A 89 28.16 11.27 -5.82
N VAL A 90 28.67 12.33 -6.44
CA VAL A 90 28.56 12.56 -7.88
C VAL A 90 29.59 11.71 -8.65
N PRO A 91 29.26 11.13 -9.83
CA PRO A 91 30.18 10.28 -10.60
C PRO A 91 31.55 10.88 -10.95
N THR A 92 31.63 12.21 -11.08
CA THR A 92 32.86 12.95 -11.43
C THR A 92 33.74 13.28 -10.22
N SER A 93 33.32 12.94 -9.00
CA SER A 93 34.08 13.19 -7.79
C SER A 93 35.33 12.29 -7.71
N ALA A 94 36.38 12.77 -7.04
CA ALA A 94 37.55 11.95 -6.69
C ALA A 94 37.19 10.74 -5.80
N ALA A 95 36.06 10.81 -5.08
CA ALA A 95 35.53 9.72 -4.26
C ALA A 95 34.56 8.81 -5.00
N ASN A 96 34.50 8.85 -6.35
CA ASN A 96 33.57 8.05 -7.15
C ASN A 96 33.72 6.53 -6.94
N HIS A 97 34.88 6.06 -6.50
CA HIS A 97 35.07 4.67 -6.05
C HIS A 97 34.04 4.26 -4.99
N LEU A 98 33.78 5.12 -4.01
CA LEU A 98 32.81 4.84 -2.94
C LEU A 98 31.37 4.85 -3.44
N LYS A 99 31.09 5.57 -4.53
CA LYS A 99 29.78 5.56 -5.20
C LYS A 99 29.57 4.24 -5.95
N PHE A 100 30.53 3.81 -6.75
CA PHE A 100 30.34 2.68 -7.67
C PHE A 100 30.76 1.34 -7.07
N VAL A 101 31.62 1.30 -6.03
CA VAL A 101 32.14 0.07 -5.42
C VAL A 101 31.61 -0.06 -3.99
N ASN A 102 30.31 -0.32 -3.85
CA ASN A 102 29.65 -0.60 -2.58
C ASN A 102 28.44 -1.54 -2.75
N LEU A 103 27.90 -2.10 -1.66
CA LEU A 103 26.81 -3.07 -1.72
C LEU A 103 25.45 -2.44 -2.08
N ALA A 104 25.22 -1.16 -1.77
CA ALA A 104 23.99 -0.46 -2.12
C ALA A 104 23.89 -0.24 -3.65
N SER A 105 24.98 0.21 -4.27
CA SER A 105 25.07 0.37 -5.72
C SER A 105 24.98 -0.96 -6.46
N ALA A 106 25.50 -2.05 -5.89
CA ALA A 106 25.32 -3.39 -6.43
C ALA A 106 23.84 -3.84 -6.45
N LEU A 107 23.01 -3.36 -5.52
CA LEU A 107 21.56 -3.58 -5.54
C LEU A 107 20.87 -2.75 -6.63
N GLU A 108 21.42 -1.57 -6.97
CA GLU A 108 21.08 -0.74 -8.13
C GLU A 108 21.89 -1.15 -9.38
N SER A 109 21.89 -2.45 -9.67
CA SER A 109 22.71 -3.08 -10.71
C SER A 109 22.62 -2.47 -12.11
N ASP A 110 21.54 -1.74 -12.40
CA ASP A 110 21.26 -1.15 -13.71
C ASP A 110 22.27 -0.06 -14.09
N ILE A 111 22.84 0.61 -13.08
CA ILE A 111 23.84 1.68 -13.25
C ILE A 111 25.06 1.17 -14.04
N TYR A 112 25.52 -0.07 -13.78
CA TYR A 112 26.71 -0.63 -14.41
C TYR A 112 26.53 -1.00 -15.89
N PHE A 113 25.29 -1.04 -16.37
CA PHE A 113 24.97 -1.33 -17.77
C PHE A 113 24.50 -0.11 -18.55
N THR A 114 24.00 0.92 -17.86
CA THR A 114 23.47 2.16 -18.45
C THR A 114 24.48 3.31 -18.44
N GLN A 115 25.47 3.29 -17.55
CA GLN A 115 26.49 4.34 -17.46
C GLN A 115 27.85 3.82 -17.89
N TYR A 116 28.55 4.59 -18.72
CA TYR A 116 29.95 4.36 -19.03
C TYR A 116 30.83 5.24 -18.14
N CYS A 117 31.53 4.63 -17.19
CA CYS A 117 32.47 5.31 -16.32
C CYS A 117 33.67 4.39 -16.04
N ASN A 118 34.87 4.96 -16.05
CA ASN A 118 36.09 4.27 -15.61
C ASN A 118 36.57 4.89 -14.31
N LEU A 119 36.84 4.06 -13.31
CA LEU A 119 37.46 4.45 -12.06
C LEU A 119 38.97 4.47 -12.23
N ASN A 120 39.62 5.47 -11.67
CA ASN A 120 41.08 5.61 -11.76
C ASN A 120 41.76 4.99 -10.55
N TRP A 121 42.34 3.80 -10.70
CA TRP A 121 43.16 3.18 -9.67
C TRP A 121 44.63 3.50 -9.89
N PHE A 122 45.17 4.42 -9.09
CA PHE A 122 46.60 4.76 -9.11
C PHE A 122 47.16 5.13 -10.50
N GLY A 123 46.37 5.85 -11.31
CA GLY A 123 46.73 6.25 -12.67
C GLY A 123 46.25 5.28 -13.76
N HIS A 124 45.67 4.14 -13.39
CA HIS A 124 45.11 3.15 -14.32
C HIS A 124 43.57 3.19 -14.33
N PRO A 125 42.93 3.55 -15.46
CA PRO A 125 41.48 3.50 -15.59
C PRO A 125 40.98 2.06 -15.74
N SER A 126 39.99 1.67 -14.93
CA SER A 126 39.26 0.40 -15.04
C SER A 126 37.75 0.63 -15.03
N GLY A 127 36.98 -0.23 -15.70
CA GLY A 127 35.53 -0.04 -15.84
C GLY A 127 34.76 -0.29 -14.54
N ILE A 128 33.72 0.51 -14.28
CA ILE A 128 32.88 0.33 -13.08
C ILE A 128 32.28 -1.08 -12.96
N LEU A 129 31.96 -1.74 -14.08
CA LEU A 129 31.38 -3.09 -14.09
C LEU A 129 32.41 -4.15 -13.64
N SER A 130 33.65 -4.08 -14.13
CA SER A 130 34.71 -5.00 -13.70
C SER A 130 35.03 -4.80 -12.22
N ASP A 131 35.07 -3.55 -11.78
CA ASP A 131 35.47 -3.19 -10.43
C ASP A 131 34.47 -3.68 -9.39
N ILE A 132 33.15 -3.52 -9.63
CA ILE A 132 32.14 -4.03 -8.70
C ILE A 132 32.14 -5.57 -8.65
N ILE A 133 32.33 -6.24 -9.79
CA ILE A 133 32.39 -7.71 -9.84
C ILE A 133 33.58 -8.21 -9.01
N MET A 134 34.76 -7.61 -9.20
CA MET A 134 35.96 -7.95 -8.44
C MET A 134 35.79 -7.66 -6.95
N ALA A 135 35.20 -6.51 -6.60
CA ALA A 135 34.93 -6.16 -5.21
C ALA A 135 33.93 -7.12 -4.55
N LEU A 136 32.88 -7.56 -5.24
CA LEU A 136 31.93 -8.54 -4.73
C LEU A 136 32.58 -9.91 -4.50
N ILE A 137 33.40 -10.38 -5.45
CA ILE A 137 34.15 -11.64 -5.31
C ILE A 137 35.10 -11.57 -4.10
N LEU A 138 35.87 -10.48 -3.99
CA LEU A 138 36.79 -10.28 -2.88
C LEU A 138 36.05 -10.18 -1.53
N ALA A 139 34.96 -9.40 -1.48
CA ALA A 139 34.16 -9.25 -0.28
C ALA A 139 33.56 -10.60 0.16
N LEU A 140 33.00 -11.36 -0.77
CA LEU A 140 32.42 -12.68 -0.47
C LEU A 140 33.48 -13.67 0.00
N THR A 141 34.66 -13.73 -0.64
CA THR A 141 35.73 -14.64 -0.20
C THR A 141 36.20 -14.30 1.20
N VAL A 142 36.42 -13.01 1.51
CA VAL A 142 36.81 -12.54 2.84
C VAL A 142 35.71 -12.82 3.87
N LEU A 143 34.45 -12.50 3.56
CA LEU A 143 33.32 -12.72 4.48
C LEU A 143 33.10 -14.21 4.75
N ILE A 144 33.16 -15.06 3.72
CA ILE A 144 33.03 -16.51 3.88
C ILE A 144 34.18 -17.04 4.74
N LEU A 145 35.43 -16.65 4.46
CA LEU A 145 36.58 -17.05 5.28
C LEU A 145 36.40 -16.61 6.74
N LEU A 146 35.98 -15.37 6.98
CA LEU A 146 35.67 -14.86 8.31
C LEU A 146 34.57 -15.68 8.98
N THR A 147 33.49 -16.03 8.27
CA THR A 147 32.44 -16.88 8.85
C THR A 147 32.98 -18.25 9.25
N VAL A 148 33.77 -18.91 8.40
CA VAL A 148 34.36 -20.23 8.71
C VAL A 148 35.29 -20.16 9.93
N LEU A 149 36.16 -19.15 9.99
CA LEU A 149 37.06 -18.93 11.12
C LEU A 149 36.31 -18.61 12.42
N LEU A 150 35.22 -17.85 12.33
CA LEU A 150 34.39 -17.52 13.47
C LEU A 150 33.61 -18.75 13.95
N ILE A 151 33.08 -19.57 13.03
CA ILE A 151 32.40 -20.83 13.34
C ILE A 151 33.31 -21.74 14.18
N GLY A 152 34.57 -21.90 13.78
CA GLY A 152 35.57 -22.70 14.52
C GLY A 152 35.95 -22.14 15.89
N LYS A 153 35.66 -20.86 16.16
CA LYS A 153 35.95 -20.17 17.43
C LYS A 153 34.69 -19.80 18.21
N LEU A 154 33.52 -20.32 17.84
CA LEU A 154 32.24 -20.04 18.49
C LEU A 154 32.25 -20.50 19.96
N ARG A 155 32.67 -19.60 20.85
CA ARG A 155 32.13 -19.51 22.20
C ARG A 155 30.95 -18.54 22.12
N PRO A 156 29.81 -18.80 22.78
CA PRO A 156 28.68 -17.86 22.77
C PRO A 156 29.18 -16.46 23.15
N GLY A 157 28.99 -15.49 22.25
CA GLY A 157 29.59 -14.15 22.31
C GLY A 157 29.30 -13.43 23.64
N ARG A 158 30.35 -12.83 24.24
CA ARG A 158 30.31 -12.21 25.58
C ARG A 158 30.50 -10.68 25.60
N VAL A 159 30.59 -10.01 24.45
CA VAL A 159 30.92 -8.55 24.41
C VAL A 159 29.65 -7.72 24.27
N GLY A 160 29.46 -6.79 25.22
CA GLY A 160 28.28 -5.93 25.33
C GLY A 160 27.44 -6.15 26.59
N GLN A 161 27.93 -6.93 27.57
CA GLN A 161 27.20 -7.27 28.80
C GLN A 161 26.71 -6.03 29.55
N GLN A 162 27.48 -4.93 29.59
CA GLN A 162 27.06 -3.67 30.21
C GLN A 162 25.83 -3.04 29.55
N LEU A 163 25.71 -3.13 28.21
CA LEU A 163 24.57 -2.59 27.47
C LEU A 163 23.31 -3.46 27.65
N GLU A 164 23.47 -4.78 27.75
CA GLU A 164 22.39 -5.69 28.15
C GLU A 164 21.93 -5.38 29.59
N THR A 165 22.84 -5.12 30.53
CA THR A 165 22.47 -4.68 31.89
C THR A 165 21.70 -3.37 31.88
N VAL A 166 22.03 -2.44 30.99
CA VAL A 166 21.31 -1.16 30.79
C VAL A 166 19.93 -1.41 30.17
N LYS A 167 19.83 -2.21 29.12
CA LYS A 167 18.56 -2.66 28.52
C LYS A 167 17.68 -3.34 29.58
N ASP A 168 18.23 -4.24 30.37
CA ASP A 168 17.52 -4.93 31.44
C ASP A 168 17.12 -3.96 32.56
N ARG A 169 17.93 -2.94 32.85
CA ARG A 169 17.58 -1.88 33.81
C ARG A 169 16.44 -1.00 33.28
N ILE A 170 16.45 -0.66 32.00
CA ILE A 170 15.38 0.09 31.32
C ILE A 170 14.10 -0.75 31.29
N LEU A 171 14.17 -2.00 30.86
CA LEU A 171 13.03 -2.93 30.84
C LEU A 171 12.47 -3.16 32.24
N ARG A 172 13.32 -3.31 33.27
CA ARG A 172 12.87 -3.41 34.67
C ARG A 172 12.17 -2.14 35.15
N LYS A 173 12.69 -0.96 34.82
CA LYS A 173 12.02 0.32 35.14
C LYS A 173 10.67 0.45 34.42
N LEU A 174 10.61 0.10 33.13
CA LEU A 174 9.38 0.12 32.34
C LEU A 174 8.36 -0.83 32.95
N ASN A 175 8.77 -2.07 33.22
CA ASN A 175 7.92 -3.13 33.76
C ASN A 175 7.47 -2.90 35.21
N ARG A 176 8.14 -2.02 35.98
CA ARG A 176 7.78 -1.72 37.37
C ARG A 176 6.38 -1.08 37.52
N HIS A 177 5.92 -0.39 36.48
CA HIS A 177 4.65 0.35 36.49
C HIS A 177 3.59 -0.21 35.53
N LEU A 178 3.91 -1.27 34.78
CA LEU A 178 2.93 -1.91 33.90
C LEU A 178 1.96 -2.79 34.71
N PRO A 179 0.67 -2.84 34.36
CA PRO A 179 -0.33 -3.70 35.01
C PRO A 179 -0.15 -5.17 34.57
N VAL A 180 1.02 -5.75 34.85
CA VAL A 180 1.41 -7.12 34.49
C VAL A 180 0.74 -8.18 35.40
N HIS A 181 -0.07 -7.74 36.38
CA HIS A 181 -0.69 -8.62 37.37
C HIS A 181 -2.01 -9.27 36.93
N SER A 182 -2.66 -8.77 35.87
CA SER A 182 -3.85 -9.41 35.30
C SER A 182 -3.49 -10.25 34.07
N LEU A 183 -4.22 -11.34 33.84
CA LEU A 183 -4.02 -12.21 32.67
C LEU A 183 -4.15 -11.42 31.36
N PHE A 184 -5.14 -10.51 31.29
CA PHE A 184 -5.33 -9.64 30.15
C PHE A 184 -4.15 -8.70 29.95
N GLY A 185 -3.69 -8.01 31.00
CA GLY A 185 -2.53 -7.11 30.91
C GLY A 185 -1.24 -7.84 30.52
N PHE A 186 -1.02 -9.06 31.04
CA PHE A 186 0.14 -9.87 30.69
C PHE A 186 0.15 -10.30 29.22
N GLU A 187 -0.97 -10.81 28.69
CA GLU A 187 -1.05 -11.18 27.26
C GLU A 187 -0.88 -9.95 26.36
N GLY A 188 -1.40 -8.78 26.77
CA GLY A 188 -1.21 -7.52 26.04
C GLY A 188 0.24 -7.05 26.02
N TRP A 189 0.90 -7.06 27.17
CA TRP A 189 2.34 -6.75 27.25
C TRP A 189 3.18 -7.71 26.42
N LYS A 190 2.87 -9.01 26.50
CA LYS A 190 3.53 -10.04 25.71
C LYS A 190 3.38 -9.74 24.21
N LEU A 191 2.16 -9.50 23.75
CA LEU A 191 1.88 -9.23 22.33
C LEU A 191 2.55 -7.93 21.83
N LEU A 192 2.33 -6.82 22.54
CA LEU A 192 2.80 -5.50 22.14
C LEU A 192 4.31 -5.36 22.22
N ILE A 193 4.93 -5.82 23.32
CA ILE A 193 6.34 -5.57 23.62
C ILE A 193 7.19 -6.81 23.30
N ALA A 194 6.86 -7.97 23.87
CA ALA A 194 7.70 -9.16 23.72
C ALA A 194 7.66 -9.74 22.29
N GLU A 195 6.47 -9.77 21.67
CA GLU A 195 6.24 -10.25 20.31
C GLU A 195 6.36 -9.12 19.26
N ARG A 196 6.73 -7.91 19.70
CA ARG A 196 7.09 -6.74 18.88
C ARG A 196 5.95 -6.13 18.06
N ALA A 197 4.68 -6.38 18.39
CA ALA A 197 3.57 -5.76 17.66
C ALA A 197 3.60 -4.22 17.72
N LEU A 198 4.17 -3.61 18.78
CA LEU A 198 4.36 -2.16 18.84
C LEU A 198 5.30 -1.63 17.74
N LEU A 199 6.33 -2.40 17.37
CA LEU A 199 7.21 -2.04 16.26
C LEU A 199 6.45 -2.12 14.94
N THR A 200 5.62 -3.15 14.77
CA THR A 200 4.72 -3.28 13.61
C THR A 200 3.78 -2.08 13.50
N ILE A 201 3.18 -1.63 14.61
CA ILE A 201 2.35 -0.42 14.67
C ILE A 201 3.14 0.80 14.19
N ALA A 202 4.35 1.02 14.74
CA ALA A 202 5.17 2.17 14.37
C ALA A 202 5.55 2.17 12.88
N VAL A 203 5.94 1.01 12.34
CA VAL A 203 6.26 0.84 10.92
C VAL A 203 5.03 1.10 10.05
N CYS A 204 3.88 0.51 10.39
CA CYS A 204 2.63 0.72 9.66
C CYS A 204 2.17 2.18 9.73
N ALA A 205 2.42 2.90 10.83
CA ALA A 205 2.10 4.31 10.95
C ALA A 205 2.95 5.19 10.02
N VAL A 206 4.27 4.92 9.91
CA VAL A 206 5.17 5.64 9.00
C VAL A 206 4.80 5.37 7.54
N PHE A 207 4.66 4.10 7.17
CA PHE A 207 4.27 3.73 5.80
C PHE A 207 2.86 4.21 5.47
N GLY A 208 1.93 4.06 6.40
CA GLY A 208 0.58 4.62 6.29
C GLY A 208 0.66 6.11 5.96
N PHE A 209 1.26 6.93 6.82
CA PHE A 209 1.38 8.37 6.61
C PHE A 209 1.98 8.73 5.23
N SER A 210 3.03 8.03 4.82
CA SER A 210 3.65 8.25 3.50
C SER A 210 2.69 7.91 2.35
N LEU A 211 1.94 6.82 2.46
CA LEU A 211 1.01 6.35 1.42
C LEU A 211 -0.20 7.27 1.27
N TRP A 212 -0.63 7.94 2.35
CA TRP A 212 -1.75 8.87 2.38
C TRP A 212 -1.44 10.25 1.83
N LYS A 213 -0.18 10.70 1.91
CA LYS A 213 0.22 12.03 1.45
C LYS A 213 0.00 12.21 -0.06
N ASP A 214 0.12 11.14 -0.82
CA ASP A 214 0.04 11.16 -2.29
C ASP A 214 -1.36 10.84 -2.83
N THR A 215 -2.32 10.49 -1.97
CA THR A 215 -3.71 10.24 -2.39
C THR A 215 -4.51 11.53 -2.35
N ARG A 216 -4.73 12.16 -3.50
CA ARG A 216 -5.71 13.23 -3.66
C ARG A 216 -6.90 12.70 -4.45
N PHE A 217 -8.09 12.92 -3.91
CA PHE A 217 -9.31 12.70 -4.68
C PHE A 217 -9.63 13.99 -5.43
N TYR A 218 -9.69 13.90 -6.75
CA TYR A 218 -10.07 15.05 -7.58
C TYR A 218 -11.57 15.30 -7.42
N ALA A 219 -11.90 16.56 -7.12
CA ALA A 219 -13.28 17.04 -7.11
C ALA A 219 -13.88 16.99 -8.52
N GLN A 220 -15.21 16.89 -8.58
CA GLN A 220 -15.98 17.02 -9.81
C GLN A 220 -15.64 18.32 -10.57
N PRO A 221 -15.92 18.39 -11.89
CA PRO A 221 -15.85 19.65 -12.63
C PRO A 221 -16.62 20.76 -11.90
N VAL A 222 -16.09 21.98 -11.96
CA VAL A 222 -16.59 23.15 -11.21
C VAL A 222 -18.10 23.35 -11.36
N ASP A 223 -18.64 23.03 -12.54
CA ASP A 223 -20.05 23.22 -12.87
C ASP A 223 -20.98 22.21 -12.18
N THR A 224 -20.57 20.94 -12.08
CA THR A 224 -21.27 19.92 -11.29
C THR A 224 -21.31 20.33 -9.82
N GLN A 225 -20.18 20.81 -9.29
CA GLN A 225 -20.07 21.22 -7.90
C GLN A 225 -20.98 22.43 -7.59
N LYS A 226 -21.05 23.42 -8.50
CA LYS A 226 -21.98 24.55 -8.38
C LYS A 226 -23.43 24.10 -8.29
N PHE A 227 -23.82 23.13 -9.12
CA PHE A 227 -25.18 22.61 -9.13
C PHE A 227 -25.54 21.95 -7.78
N TYR A 228 -24.73 20.99 -7.31
CA TYR A 228 -24.98 20.35 -6.01
C TYR A 228 -24.89 21.34 -4.84
N THR A 229 -24.00 22.33 -4.88
CA THR A 229 -23.95 23.36 -3.83
C THR A 229 -25.26 24.16 -3.74
N LYS A 230 -25.95 24.35 -4.88
CA LYS A 230 -27.18 25.16 -4.95
C LYS A 230 -28.46 24.34 -4.75
N TYR A 231 -28.49 23.09 -5.20
CA TYR A 231 -29.70 22.25 -5.24
C TYR A 231 -29.64 20.98 -4.38
N SER A 232 -28.50 20.66 -3.76
CA SER A 232 -28.44 19.51 -2.84
C SER A 232 -29.42 19.70 -1.69
N GLY A 233 -30.09 18.60 -1.32
CA GLY A 233 -31.12 18.62 -0.29
C GLY A 233 -32.36 17.86 -0.69
N GLU A 234 -33.42 18.06 0.09
CA GLU A 234 -34.70 17.39 -0.12
C GLU A 234 -35.35 17.86 -1.43
N ILE A 235 -35.82 16.91 -2.24
CA ILE A 235 -36.43 17.16 -3.53
C ILE A 235 -37.91 17.53 -3.34
N THR A 236 -38.18 18.82 -3.26
CA THR A 236 -39.55 19.37 -3.22
C THR A 236 -40.05 19.72 -4.62
N GLN A 237 -41.37 19.86 -4.80
CA GLN A 237 -41.92 20.29 -6.10
C GLN A 237 -41.45 21.70 -6.48
N GLU A 238 -41.27 22.57 -5.50
CA GLU A 238 -40.76 23.93 -5.70
C GLU A 238 -39.30 23.92 -6.21
N ASN A 239 -38.45 23.03 -5.67
CA ASN A 239 -37.07 22.91 -6.10
C ASN A 239 -36.96 22.39 -7.55
N ILE A 240 -37.80 21.43 -7.92
CA ILE A 240 -37.89 20.94 -9.31
C ILE A 240 -38.30 22.08 -10.24
N GLN A 241 -39.37 22.82 -9.92
CA GLN A 241 -39.82 23.96 -10.75
C GLN A 241 -38.76 25.06 -10.88
N LYS A 242 -37.98 25.31 -9.82
CA LYS A 242 -36.85 26.25 -9.88
C LYS A 242 -35.74 25.77 -10.81
N ALA A 243 -35.44 24.48 -10.79
CA ALA A 243 -34.43 23.88 -11.67
C ALA A 243 -34.92 23.82 -13.13
N GLU A 244 -36.20 23.52 -13.38
CA GLU A 244 -36.82 23.56 -14.72
C GLU A 244 -36.76 24.97 -15.33
N LYS A 245 -37.07 26.02 -14.56
CA LYS A 245 -36.96 27.41 -15.02
C LYS A 245 -35.54 27.79 -15.43
N LEU A 246 -34.52 27.25 -14.76
CA LEU A 246 -33.14 27.49 -15.12
C LEU A 246 -32.73 26.74 -16.37
N LYS A 247 -33.16 25.49 -16.52
CA LYS A 247 -32.98 24.75 -17.76
C LYS A 247 -33.53 25.54 -18.94
N ILE A 248 -34.75 26.06 -18.86
CA ILE A 248 -35.36 26.89 -19.92
C ILE A 248 -34.51 28.14 -20.20
N GLY A 249 -33.98 28.79 -19.16
CA GLY A 249 -33.10 29.95 -19.34
C GLY A 249 -31.77 29.63 -20.03
N GLU A 250 -31.18 28.45 -19.76
CA GLU A 250 -29.97 27.99 -20.44
C GLU A 250 -30.27 27.50 -21.88
N GLU A 251 -31.44 26.90 -22.13
CA GLU A 251 -31.94 26.58 -23.48
C GLU A 251 -32.09 27.85 -24.33
N ASP A 252 -32.74 28.89 -23.79
CA ASP A 252 -32.88 30.20 -24.46
C ASP A 252 -31.53 30.83 -24.78
N LYS A 253 -30.55 30.69 -23.88
CA LYS A 253 -29.18 31.19 -24.07
C LYS A 253 -28.49 30.43 -25.20
N LEU A 254 -28.54 29.11 -25.17
CA LEU A 254 -27.96 28.26 -26.22
C LEU A 254 -28.60 28.53 -27.58
N GLU A 255 -29.91 28.79 -27.63
CA GLU A 255 -30.59 29.17 -28.86
C GLU A 255 -30.09 30.52 -29.40
N ARG A 256 -29.92 31.52 -28.53
CA ARG A 256 -29.35 32.83 -28.89
C ARG A 256 -27.92 32.70 -29.41
N ASP A 257 -27.10 31.84 -28.81
CA ASP A 257 -25.73 31.60 -29.26
C ASP A 257 -25.72 30.83 -30.60
N GLY A 258 -26.65 29.90 -30.80
CA GLY A 258 -26.87 29.27 -32.10
C GLY A 258 -27.35 30.23 -33.19
N GLN A 259 -28.14 31.25 -32.84
CA GLN A 259 -28.55 32.32 -33.76
C GLN A 259 -27.38 33.26 -34.09
N SER A 260 -26.58 33.65 -33.10
CA SER A 260 -25.40 34.50 -33.30
C SER A 260 -24.33 33.81 -34.17
N PHE A 261 -24.14 32.50 -34.01
CA PHE A 261 -23.29 31.70 -34.88
C PHE A 261 -23.81 31.65 -36.32
N ARG A 262 -25.13 31.46 -36.52
CA ARG A 262 -25.75 31.53 -37.86
C ARG A 262 -25.52 32.88 -38.54
N LEU A 263 -25.62 33.98 -37.80
CA LEU A 263 -25.33 35.33 -38.32
C LEU A 263 -23.84 35.51 -38.66
N CYS A 264 -22.92 34.98 -37.84
CA CYS A 264 -21.49 35.00 -38.14
C CYS A 264 -21.12 34.20 -39.40
N MET A 265 -21.80 33.06 -39.63
CA MET A 265 -21.64 32.25 -40.84
C MET A 265 -22.18 32.97 -42.08
N ALA A 266 -23.30 33.70 -41.95
CA ALA A 266 -23.88 34.48 -43.04
C ALA A 266 -23.06 35.72 -43.42
N ASN A 267 -22.38 36.34 -42.45
CA ASN A 267 -21.57 37.55 -42.65
C ASN A 267 -20.09 37.27 -42.99
N GLU A 268 -19.72 36.03 -43.34
CA GLU A 268 -18.34 35.63 -43.65
C GLU A 268 -17.30 36.06 -42.60
N ALA A 269 -17.66 35.96 -41.31
CA ALA A 269 -16.76 36.34 -40.21
C ALA A 269 -15.43 35.57 -40.23
N SER A 270 -14.41 36.10 -39.54
CA SER A 270 -13.09 35.45 -39.44
C SER A 270 -13.18 34.05 -38.84
N GLU A 271 -12.28 33.15 -39.25
CA GLU A 271 -12.29 31.76 -38.81
C GLU A 271 -12.07 31.64 -37.29
N ASP A 272 -11.23 32.50 -36.71
CA ASP A 272 -11.01 32.57 -35.26
C ASP A 272 -12.30 32.88 -34.47
N MET A 273 -13.15 33.77 -35.02
CA MET A 273 -14.43 34.12 -34.40
C MET A 273 -15.39 32.92 -34.46
N LYS A 274 -15.44 32.21 -35.59
CA LYS A 274 -16.26 31.01 -35.74
C LYS A 274 -15.83 29.91 -34.75
N ASP A 275 -14.53 29.72 -34.58
CA ASP A 275 -14.00 28.66 -33.70
C ASP A 275 -14.21 29.00 -32.21
N MET A 276 -14.09 30.28 -31.84
CA MET A 276 -14.47 30.76 -30.50
C MET A 276 -15.95 30.50 -30.20
N LEU A 277 -16.86 30.90 -31.10
CA LEU A 277 -18.31 30.69 -30.91
C LEU A 277 -18.67 29.21 -30.89
N ARG A 278 -18.07 28.40 -31.76
CA ARG A 278 -18.27 26.94 -31.75
C ARG A 278 -17.89 26.33 -30.41
N THR A 279 -16.74 26.75 -29.86
CA THR A 279 -16.26 26.29 -28.56
C THR A 279 -17.22 26.70 -27.44
N HIS A 280 -17.70 27.95 -27.46
CA HIS A 280 -18.69 28.44 -26.50
C HIS A 280 -20.00 27.64 -26.54
N ILE A 281 -20.58 27.47 -27.74
CA ILE A 281 -21.81 26.69 -27.94
C ILE A 281 -21.63 25.25 -27.46
N TYR A 282 -20.48 24.65 -27.74
CA TYR A 282 -20.18 23.30 -27.26
C TYR A 282 -20.19 23.22 -25.72
N PHE A 283 -19.54 24.17 -25.03
CA PHE A 283 -19.54 24.19 -23.58
C PHE A 283 -20.93 24.50 -22.99
N ASP A 284 -21.68 25.43 -23.57
CA ASP A 284 -23.06 25.73 -23.15
C ASP A 284 -23.98 24.51 -23.37
N TRP A 285 -23.80 23.75 -24.46
CA TRP A 285 -24.52 22.50 -24.72
C TRP A 285 -24.18 21.41 -23.68
N VAL A 286 -22.88 21.17 -23.40
CA VAL A 286 -22.46 20.21 -22.35
C VAL A 286 -23.00 20.60 -20.98
N TYR A 287 -23.05 21.90 -20.70
CA TYR A 287 -23.60 22.43 -19.44
C TYR A 287 -25.11 22.20 -19.34
N LEU A 288 -25.85 22.43 -20.43
CA LEU A 288 -27.29 22.17 -20.52
C LEU A 288 -27.61 20.67 -20.35
N GLU A 289 -26.93 19.79 -21.09
CA GLU A 289 -27.08 18.32 -20.97
C GLU A 289 -26.90 17.86 -19.52
N ARG A 290 -25.96 18.46 -18.79
CA ARG A 290 -25.74 18.16 -17.38
C ARG A 290 -26.91 18.62 -16.49
N TYR A 291 -27.52 19.78 -16.75
CA TYR A 291 -28.74 20.22 -16.05
C TYR A 291 -29.92 19.30 -16.32
N GLU A 292 -30.08 18.84 -17.56
CA GLU A 292 -31.12 17.87 -17.93
C GLU A 292 -30.97 16.57 -17.15
N ASN A 293 -29.76 16.01 -17.12
CA ASN A 293 -29.46 14.80 -16.36
C ASN A 293 -29.78 14.96 -14.85
N PHE A 294 -29.49 16.13 -14.27
CA PHE A 294 -29.82 16.39 -12.87
C PHE A 294 -31.33 16.49 -12.63
N LEU A 295 -32.05 17.16 -13.52
CA LEU A 295 -33.51 17.28 -13.45
C LEU A 295 -34.18 15.91 -13.58
N GLU A 296 -33.75 15.10 -14.55
CA GLU A 296 -34.21 13.72 -14.71
C GLU A 296 -33.91 12.90 -13.45
N THR A 297 -32.72 13.05 -12.87
CA THR A 297 -32.36 12.39 -11.60
C THR A 297 -33.27 12.84 -10.45
N MET A 298 -33.60 14.14 -10.36
CA MET A 298 -34.53 14.63 -9.33
C MET A 298 -35.94 14.06 -9.49
N VAL A 299 -36.49 14.08 -10.71
CA VAL A 299 -37.84 13.60 -11.01
C VAL A 299 -37.94 12.10 -10.74
N THR A 300 -37.03 11.31 -11.32
CA THR A 300 -37.02 9.85 -11.16
C THR A 300 -36.82 9.43 -9.70
N THR A 301 -35.93 10.10 -8.97
CA THR A 301 -35.70 9.80 -7.55
C THR A 301 -36.92 10.17 -6.70
N LYS A 302 -37.63 11.25 -7.05
CA LYS A 302 -38.85 11.65 -6.36
C LYS A 302 -40.00 10.67 -6.58
N GLU A 303 -40.25 10.27 -7.82
CA GLU A 303 -41.26 9.27 -8.16
C GLU A 303 -40.98 7.94 -7.43
N PHE A 304 -39.73 7.47 -7.51
CA PHE A 304 -39.30 6.26 -6.82
C PHE A 304 -39.45 6.35 -5.30
N ALA A 305 -39.12 7.50 -4.71
CA ALA A 305 -39.26 7.72 -3.27
C ALA A 305 -40.72 7.75 -2.80
N GLN A 306 -41.63 8.27 -3.63
CA GLN A 306 -43.08 8.26 -3.37
C GLN A 306 -43.63 6.83 -3.38
N GLU A 307 -43.26 6.02 -4.39
CA GLU A 307 -43.66 4.61 -4.48
C GLU A 307 -43.18 3.79 -3.29
N HIS A 308 -41.94 4.03 -2.84
CA HIS A 308 -41.30 3.23 -1.81
C HIS A 308 -41.36 3.86 -0.42
N GLY A 309 -42.08 4.97 -0.26
CA GLY A 309 -42.39 5.63 1.01
C GLY A 309 -41.20 6.17 1.79
N PHE A 310 -40.27 6.87 1.14
CA PHE A 310 -39.14 7.57 1.79
C PHE A 310 -38.98 9.00 1.24
N THR A 311 -38.11 9.82 1.86
CA THR A 311 -37.86 11.20 1.43
C THR A 311 -36.80 11.26 0.34
N ALA A 312 -37.14 11.89 -0.78
CA ALA A 312 -36.24 12.07 -1.92
C ALA A 312 -35.20 13.15 -1.62
N TYR A 313 -33.93 12.84 -1.83
CA TYR A 313 -32.81 13.78 -1.69
C TYR A 313 -31.99 13.80 -2.97
N LEU A 314 -31.62 15.00 -3.43
CA LEU A 314 -30.54 15.17 -4.39
C LEU A 314 -29.22 15.18 -3.63
N ILE A 315 -28.38 14.19 -3.92
CA ILE A 315 -27.12 13.94 -3.24
C ILE A 315 -26.02 13.89 -4.29
N ASP A 316 -24.88 14.53 -3.99
CA ASP A 316 -23.64 14.30 -4.74
C ASP A 316 -23.19 12.86 -4.49
N ASP A 317 -23.31 12.02 -5.51
CA ASP A 317 -23.06 10.58 -5.41
C ASP A 317 -21.57 10.26 -5.44
N ASP A 318 -20.74 11.16 -5.95
CA ASP A 318 -19.30 11.01 -6.17
C ASP A 318 -18.50 10.56 -4.93
N PRO A 319 -18.65 11.20 -3.74
CA PRO A 319 -17.98 10.79 -2.52
C PRO A 319 -18.39 9.39 -2.07
N TYR A 320 -19.65 9.01 -2.32
CA TYR A 320 -20.16 7.69 -1.97
C TYR A 320 -19.69 6.64 -2.96
N LEU A 321 -19.71 6.93 -4.26
CA LEU A 321 -19.21 6.01 -5.30
C LEU A 321 -17.73 5.70 -5.10
N LYS A 322 -16.89 6.71 -4.86
CA LYS A 322 -15.46 6.55 -4.58
C LYS A 322 -15.16 5.76 -3.30
N LEU A 323 -16.13 5.65 -2.38
CA LEU A 323 -16.00 4.81 -1.19
C LEU A 323 -16.17 3.31 -1.49
N PHE A 324 -16.99 2.96 -2.49
CA PHE A 324 -17.28 1.57 -2.88
C PHE A 324 -16.48 1.10 -4.10
N GLU A 325 -15.82 2.01 -4.80
CA GLU A 325 -14.94 1.73 -5.93
C GLU A 325 -13.57 1.20 -5.45
N GLU A 326 -13.05 0.16 -6.13
CA GLU A 326 -11.71 -0.38 -5.87
C GLU A 326 -10.60 0.63 -6.24
N SER A 327 -10.35 1.58 -5.34
CA SER A 327 -9.33 2.60 -5.54
C SER A 327 -7.93 2.06 -5.21
N ALA A 328 -6.90 2.62 -5.87
CA ALA A 328 -5.51 2.30 -5.53
C ALA A 328 -5.16 2.67 -4.07
N ALA A 329 -5.80 3.71 -3.54
CA ALA A 329 -5.67 4.13 -2.16
C ALA A 329 -6.23 3.04 -1.21
N GLU A 330 -7.43 2.55 -1.48
CA GLU A 330 -8.04 1.46 -0.70
C GLU A 330 -7.20 0.18 -0.73
N ARG A 331 -6.72 -0.24 -1.91
CA ARG A 331 -5.82 -1.41 -2.03
C ARG A 331 -4.57 -1.28 -1.16
N ARG A 332 -3.95 -0.09 -1.11
CA ARG A 332 -2.81 0.18 -0.22
C ARG A 332 -3.17 0.04 1.26
N CYS A 333 -4.39 0.45 1.65
CA CYS A 333 -4.88 0.30 3.02
C CYS A 333 -5.07 -1.16 3.40
N CYS A 334 -5.72 -1.93 2.53
CA CYS A 334 -5.92 -3.36 2.72
C CYS A 334 -4.57 -4.09 2.81
N MET A 335 -3.57 -3.69 2.01
CA MET A 335 -2.21 -4.24 2.08
C MET A 335 -1.53 -3.91 3.42
N LEU A 336 -1.59 -2.65 3.88
CA LEU A 336 -1.06 -2.26 5.18
C LEU A 336 -1.74 -3.00 6.32
N LEU A 337 -3.06 -3.12 6.28
CA LEU A 337 -3.85 -3.86 7.25
C LEU A 337 -3.46 -5.34 7.28
N LEU A 338 -3.33 -5.98 6.11
CA LEU A 338 -2.90 -7.37 5.99
C LEU A 338 -1.50 -7.58 6.61
N LEU A 339 -0.53 -6.73 6.26
CA LEU A 339 0.82 -6.80 6.81
C LEU A 339 0.81 -6.58 8.33
N PHE A 340 0.00 -5.64 8.82
CA PHE A 340 -0.18 -5.40 10.25
C PHE A 340 -0.70 -6.66 10.97
N LEU A 341 -1.76 -7.31 10.44
CA LEU A 341 -2.33 -8.52 11.02
C LEU A 341 -1.29 -9.65 11.07
N ILE A 342 -0.56 -9.87 9.97
CA ILE A 342 0.46 -10.91 9.87
C ILE A 342 1.56 -10.67 10.90
N PHE A 343 2.21 -9.51 10.88
CA PHE A 343 3.37 -9.25 11.73
C PHE A 343 3.01 -9.05 13.21
N SER A 344 1.77 -8.72 13.53
CA SER A 344 1.31 -8.60 14.91
C SER A 344 0.88 -9.95 15.50
N PHE A 345 0.28 -10.85 14.71
CA PHE A 345 -0.40 -12.03 15.26
C PHE A 345 0.23 -13.38 14.90
N TYR A 346 1.23 -13.44 13.99
CA TYR A 346 1.88 -14.71 13.61
C TYR A 346 2.50 -15.45 14.81
N GLY A 347 2.89 -14.74 15.87
CA GLY A 347 3.64 -15.27 17.02
C GLY A 347 2.77 -15.83 18.15
N ILE A 348 1.50 -15.42 18.24
CA ILE A 348 0.66 -15.55 19.45
C ILE A 348 0.65 -16.98 20.04
N GLY A 349 0.49 -17.99 19.18
CA GLY A 349 0.51 -19.39 19.58
C GLY A 349 1.90 -20.03 19.45
N ALA A 350 2.64 -19.65 18.41
CA ALA A 350 3.91 -20.26 18.06
C ALA A 350 5.01 -20.02 19.11
N TYR A 351 4.99 -18.88 19.81
CA TYR A 351 5.93 -18.60 20.90
C TYR A 351 5.74 -19.53 22.09
N ASP A 352 4.49 -19.92 22.41
CA ASP A 352 4.21 -20.88 23.48
C ASP A 352 4.65 -22.30 23.09
N ASN A 353 4.58 -22.65 21.81
CA ASN A 353 4.99 -23.96 21.30
C ASN A 353 6.51 -24.13 21.23
N ARG A 354 7.28 -23.04 21.06
CA ARG A 354 8.73 -23.08 20.82
C ARG A 354 9.53 -23.81 21.91
N TYR A 355 9.10 -23.70 23.15
CA TYR A 355 9.76 -24.30 24.33
C TYR A 355 8.90 -25.38 24.99
N ASP A 356 7.89 -25.89 24.26
CA ASP A 356 6.93 -26.88 24.74
C ASP A 356 6.25 -26.52 26.08
N THR A 357 6.15 -25.22 26.38
CA THR A 357 5.53 -24.73 27.62
C THR A 357 4.01 -24.82 27.59
N ARG A 358 3.43 -25.29 26.48
CA ARG A 358 1.99 -25.44 26.30
C ARG A 358 1.36 -26.35 27.35
N LEU A 359 2.01 -27.46 27.69
CA LEU A 359 1.54 -28.38 28.73
C LEU A 359 1.57 -27.72 30.12
N LEU A 360 2.68 -27.03 30.44
CA LEU A 360 2.85 -26.26 31.68
C LEU A 360 1.81 -25.16 31.81
N LEU A 361 1.54 -24.41 30.74
CA LEU A 361 0.53 -23.36 30.75
C LEU A 361 -0.86 -23.95 30.99
N ARG A 362 -1.22 -25.05 30.30
CA ARG A 362 -2.54 -25.70 30.40
C ARG A 362 -2.80 -26.40 31.74
N SER A 363 -1.78 -26.67 32.54
CA SER A 363 -1.94 -27.18 33.92
C SER A 363 -2.23 -26.09 34.95
N THR A 364 -2.06 -24.81 34.60
CA THR A 364 -2.41 -23.69 35.48
C THR A 364 -3.90 -23.33 35.46
N LYS A 365 -4.42 -22.79 36.57
CA LYS A 365 -5.85 -22.44 36.76
C LYS A 365 -6.47 -21.60 35.63
N LYS A 366 -5.70 -20.69 35.03
CA LYS A 366 -6.19 -19.78 33.96
C LYS A 366 -5.55 -20.04 32.58
N GLY A 367 -4.70 -21.05 32.44
CA GLY A 367 -3.89 -21.23 31.21
C GLY A 367 -4.56 -21.99 30.06
N ARG A 368 -5.84 -22.37 30.18
CA ARG A 368 -6.66 -22.95 29.10
C ARG A 368 -7.53 -21.89 28.43
N GLY A 369 -8.84 -21.91 28.69
CA GLY A 369 -9.83 -21.04 28.04
C GLY A 369 -9.65 -19.56 28.34
N ALA A 370 -9.34 -19.20 29.60
CA ALA A 370 -9.16 -17.80 29.99
C ALA A 370 -7.97 -17.14 29.26
N LYS A 371 -6.85 -17.86 29.10
CA LYS A 371 -5.70 -17.39 28.31
C LYS A 371 -6.08 -17.18 26.85
N LEU A 372 -6.74 -18.16 26.23
CA LEU A 372 -7.21 -18.05 24.85
C LEU A 372 -8.18 -16.87 24.68
N GLY A 373 -9.12 -16.67 25.61
CA GLY A 373 -10.05 -15.55 25.59
C GLY A 373 -9.34 -14.20 25.67
N ALA A 374 -8.33 -14.07 26.53
CA ALA A 374 -7.51 -12.85 26.60
C ALA A 374 -6.75 -12.58 25.29
N GLN A 375 -6.20 -13.62 24.65
CA GLN A 375 -5.52 -13.50 23.35
C GLN A 375 -6.49 -13.09 22.23
N ILE A 376 -7.67 -13.71 22.15
CA ILE A 376 -8.72 -13.33 21.19
C ILE A 376 -9.13 -11.89 21.42
N LEU A 377 -9.35 -11.48 22.68
CA LEU A 377 -9.79 -10.12 22.99
C LEU A 377 -8.75 -9.08 22.54
N TRP A 378 -7.46 -9.33 22.76
CA TRP A 378 -6.40 -8.47 22.23
C TRP A 378 -6.35 -8.44 20.71
N CYS A 379 -6.56 -9.57 20.05
CA CYS A 379 -6.66 -9.63 18.59
C CYS A 379 -7.83 -8.79 18.09
N CYS A 380 -9.01 -8.90 18.71
CA CYS A 380 -10.18 -8.09 18.39
C CYS A 380 -9.91 -6.60 18.57
N ILE A 381 -9.35 -6.19 19.72
CA ILE A 381 -9.07 -4.79 20.03
C ILE A 381 -8.05 -4.20 19.04
N LEU A 382 -6.93 -4.90 18.79
CA LEU A 382 -5.89 -4.41 17.89
C LEU A 382 -6.34 -4.43 16.42
N THR A 383 -7.14 -5.41 16.02
CA THR A 383 -7.74 -5.46 14.67
C THR A 383 -8.73 -4.31 14.48
N ALA A 384 -9.59 -4.05 15.47
CA ALA A 384 -10.53 -2.93 15.42
C ALA A 384 -9.79 -1.59 15.32
N ALA A 385 -8.76 -1.40 16.15
CA ALA A 385 -7.92 -0.21 16.09
C ALA A 385 -7.23 -0.06 14.72
N ALA A 386 -6.70 -1.14 14.16
CA ALA A 386 -6.05 -1.10 12.85
C ALA A 386 -7.01 -0.80 11.70
N VAL A 387 -8.21 -1.39 11.68
CA VAL A 387 -9.26 -1.09 10.69
C VAL A 387 -9.70 0.37 10.81
N LEU A 388 -9.92 0.87 12.03
CA LEU A 388 -10.27 2.27 12.27
C LEU A 388 -9.16 3.22 11.82
N VAL A 389 -7.90 2.90 12.06
CA VAL A 389 -6.78 3.75 11.61
C VAL A 389 -6.66 3.72 10.09
N CYS A 390 -6.59 2.53 9.48
CA CYS A 390 -6.41 2.40 8.04
C CYS A 390 -7.61 2.97 7.26
N HIS A 391 -8.83 2.51 7.55
CA HIS A 391 -10.01 2.94 6.79
C HIS A 391 -10.67 4.21 7.34
N GLY A 392 -10.43 4.58 8.61
CA GLY A 392 -10.89 5.87 9.13
C GLY A 392 -10.11 7.04 8.55
N ILE A 393 -8.78 6.90 8.37
CA ILE A 393 -7.98 7.92 7.67
C ILE A 393 -8.46 8.05 6.21
N PHE A 394 -8.76 6.93 5.54
CA PHE A 394 -9.38 6.93 4.21
C PHE A 394 -10.64 7.79 4.16
N LEU A 395 -11.58 7.51 5.07
CA LEU A 395 -12.86 8.23 5.16
C LEU A 395 -12.66 9.71 5.47
N LEU A 396 -11.76 10.05 6.40
CA LEU A 396 -11.47 11.43 6.75
C LEU A 396 -10.92 12.19 5.55
N ARG A 397 -10.04 11.57 4.76
CA ARG A 397 -9.49 12.21 3.56
C ARG A 397 -10.55 12.41 2.48
N LEU A 398 -11.39 11.40 2.25
CA LEU A 398 -12.49 11.50 1.31
C LEU A 398 -13.47 12.61 1.72
N HIS A 399 -13.75 12.71 3.02
CA HIS A 399 -14.57 13.78 3.57
C HIS A 399 -13.92 15.16 3.43
N THR A 400 -12.61 15.30 3.64
CA THR A 400 -11.93 16.60 3.50
C THR A 400 -11.80 17.05 2.04
N ASP A 401 -11.65 16.11 1.11
CA ASP A 401 -11.43 16.42 -0.32
C ASP A 401 -12.75 16.61 -1.09
N LEU A 402 -13.80 15.85 -0.77
CA LEU A 402 -15.07 15.87 -1.51
C LEU A 402 -16.28 16.28 -0.66
N GLY A 403 -16.25 16.03 0.65
CA GLY A 403 -17.38 16.27 1.55
C GLY A 403 -18.43 15.16 1.50
N PHE A 404 -19.04 14.82 2.64
CA PHE A 404 -20.21 13.93 2.68
C PHE A 404 -21.45 14.76 2.98
N THR A 405 -22.41 14.76 2.06
CA THR A 405 -23.69 15.48 2.21
C THR A 405 -24.83 14.53 2.55
N HIS A 406 -25.79 14.98 3.37
CA HIS A 406 -27.04 14.25 3.65
C HIS A 406 -26.87 12.83 4.20
N LEU A 407 -25.98 12.63 5.17
CA LEU A 407 -25.69 11.33 5.80
C LEU A 407 -26.92 10.60 6.40
N ASN A 408 -27.99 11.33 6.74
CA ASN A 408 -29.22 10.74 7.28
C ASN A 408 -30.24 10.34 6.20
N ALA A 409 -30.00 10.71 4.94
CA ALA A 409 -30.88 10.32 3.83
C ALA A 409 -30.83 8.80 3.61
N ASP A 410 -31.93 8.26 3.08
CA ASP A 410 -32.00 6.85 2.68
C ASP A 410 -30.99 6.59 1.55
N MET A 411 -30.24 5.50 1.67
CA MET A 411 -29.22 5.13 0.69
C MET A 411 -29.78 4.92 -0.72
N ARG A 412 -31.07 4.58 -0.85
CA ARG A 412 -31.76 4.39 -2.13
C ARG A 412 -31.95 5.68 -2.93
N ASN A 413 -31.63 6.84 -2.35
CA ASN A 413 -31.48 8.10 -3.10
C ASN A 413 -30.29 8.05 -4.09
N LEU A 414 -29.30 7.17 -3.84
CA LEU A 414 -28.23 6.91 -4.80
C LEU A 414 -28.69 5.84 -5.79
N ALA A 415 -28.54 6.10 -7.09
CA ALA A 415 -28.94 5.18 -8.16
C ALA A 415 -28.33 3.78 -8.00
N VAL A 416 -27.09 3.70 -7.50
CA VAL A 416 -26.38 2.43 -7.26
C VAL A 416 -27.03 1.51 -6.24
N PHE A 417 -27.82 2.06 -5.31
CA PHE A 417 -28.43 1.30 -4.23
C PHE A 417 -29.95 1.17 -4.37
N ARG A 418 -30.50 1.51 -5.54
CA ARG A 418 -31.95 1.55 -5.79
C ARG A 418 -32.61 0.17 -5.64
N ASP A 419 -31.90 -0.89 -6.02
CA ASP A 419 -32.41 -2.28 -6.02
C ASP A 419 -32.35 -2.96 -4.64
N ILE A 420 -31.82 -2.29 -3.61
CA ILE A 420 -31.64 -2.88 -2.28
C ILE A 420 -32.99 -2.91 -1.53
N PRO A 421 -33.42 -4.09 -1.02
CA PRO A 421 -34.77 -4.28 -0.51
C PRO A 421 -35.01 -3.68 0.88
N PHE A 422 -33.97 -3.26 1.60
CA PHE A 422 -34.07 -2.75 2.97
C PHE A 422 -33.75 -1.26 3.07
N ARG A 423 -34.38 -0.59 4.04
CA ARG A 423 -34.16 0.84 4.31
C ARG A 423 -32.97 1.01 5.25
N MET A 424 -31.97 1.76 4.81
CA MET A 424 -30.83 2.13 5.64
C MET A 424 -30.35 3.53 5.25
N SER A 425 -29.93 4.32 6.24
CA SER A 425 -29.35 5.64 5.96
C SER A 425 -27.94 5.51 5.38
N LEU A 426 -27.48 6.54 4.67
CA LEU A 426 -26.11 6.60 4.14
C LEU A 426 -25.06 6.44 5.25
N ARG A 427 -25.28 7.05 6.42
CA ARG A 427 -24.44 6.83 7.61
C ARG A 427 -24.44 5.37 8.06
N GLY A 428 -25.62 4.74 8.08
CA GLY A 428 -25.75 3.32 8.37
C GLY A 428 -24.94 2.46 7.40
N CYS A 429 -24.95 2.81 6.11
CA CYS A 429 -24.17 2.14 5.07
C CYS A 429 -22.65 2.23 5.32
N ILE A 430 -22.14 3.41 5.65
CA ILE A 430 -20.71 3.59 5.97
C ILE A 430 -20.31 2.78 7.22
N ILE A 431 -21.16 2.79 8.26
CA ILE A 431 -20.93 2.01 9.47
C ILE A 431 -20.95 0.51 9.16
N TRP A 432 -21.91 0.06 8.36
CA TRP A 432 -22.03 -1.32 7.92
C TRP A 432 -20.79 -1.78 7.14
N LEU A 433 -20.29 -0.95 6.21
CA LEU A 433 -19.06 -1.21 5.48
C LEU A 433 -17.87 -1.38 6.44
N MET A 434 -17.75 -0.52 7.46
CA MET A 434 -16.68 -0.67 8.47
C MET A 434 -16.82 -1.93 9.31
N ILE A 435 -18.04 -2.36 9.62
CA ILE A 435 -18.31 -3.62 10.31
C ILE A 435 -17.89 -4.80 9.42
N GLN A 436 -18.23 -4.78 8.13
CA GLN A 436 -17.82 -5.84 7.20
C GLN A 436 -16.30 -5.94 7.07
N ARG A 437 -15.60 -4.81 6.92
CA ARG A 437 -14.12 -4.77 6.90
C ARG A 437 -13.50 -5.26 8.20
N TYR A 438 -14.14 -4.99 9.34
CA TYR A 438 -13.69 -5.53 10.62
C TYR A 438 -13.92 -7.04 10.72
N LEU A 439 -15.07 -7.55 10.27
CA LEU A 439 -15.37 -8.98 10.26
C LEU A 439 -14.41 -9.75 9.33
N SER A 440 -14.12 -9.22 8.14
CA SER A 440 -13.16 -9.83 7.22
C SER A 440 -11.74 -9.84 7.78
N ALA A 441 -11.30 -8.75 8.41
CA ALA A 441 -10.02 -8.70 9.12
C ALA A 441 -9.96 -9.68 10.31
N LEU A 442 -11.06 -9.89 11.04
CA LEU A 442 -11.15 -10.90 12.10
C LEU A 442 -11.05 -12.33 11.56
N LEU A 443 -11.66 -12.63 10.41
CA LEU A 443 -11.54 -13.94 9.77
C LEU A 443 -10.07 -14.23 9.41
N LEU A 444 -9.37 -13.27 8.82
CA LEU A 444 -7.94 -13.38 8.52
C LEU A 444 -7.10 -13.51 9.80
N CYS A 445 -7.40 -12.73 10.83
CA CYS A 445 -6.74 -12.86 12.13
C CYS A 445 -6.94 -14.26 12.73
N GLY A 446 -8.16 -14.82 12.65
CA GLY A 446 -8.46 -16.18 13.09
C GLY A 446 -7.63 -17.24 12.35
N LEU A 447 -7.48 -17.09 11.03
CA LEU A 447 -6.61 -17.95 10.23
C LEU A 447 -5.14 -17.84 10.64
N ILE A 448 -4.62 -16.62 10.83
CA ILE A 448 -3.25 -16.38 11.29
C ILE A 448 -3.02 -17.03 12.66
N MET A 449 -3.96 -16.86 13.59
CA MET A 449 -3.90 -17.50 14.91
C MET A 449 -3.93 -19.03 14.82
N LEU A 450 -4.73 -19.59 13.92
CA LEU A 450 -4.79 -21.03 13.68
C LEU A 450 -3.43 -21.56 13.21
N VAL A 451 -2.85 -20.95 12.17
CA VAL A 451 -1.54 -21.32 11.63
C VAL A 451 -0.45 -21.14 12.69
N SER A 452 -0.50 -20.05 13.46
CA SER A 452 0.42 -19.78 14.57
C SER A 452 0.39 -20.90 15.62
N ARG A 453 -0.80 -21.35 16.01
CA ARG A 453 -0.97 -22.39 17.03
C ARG A 453 -0.59 -23.79 16.57
N LEU A 454 -0.69 -24.06 15.27
CA LEU A 454 -0.24 -25.32 14.67
C LEU A 454 1.28 -25.33 14.44
N SER A 455 1.92 -24.17 14.42
CA SER A 455 3.35 -24.04 14.18
C SER A 455 4.20 -24.26 15.43
N LYS A 456 5.27 -25.04 15.29
CA LYS A 456 6.23 -25.29 16.39
C LYS A 456 7.10 -24.08 16.72
N THR A 457 7.42 -23.24 15.74
CA THR A 457 8.27 -22.05 15.92
C THR A 457 7.64 -20.82 15.27
N PRO A 458 7.86 -19.61 15.81
CA PRO A 458 7.29 -18.37 15.27
C PRO A 458 7.77 -18.09 13.84
N GLN A 459 9.01 -18.47 13.50
CA GLN A 459 9.56 -18.31 12.14
C GLN A 459 8.79 -19.17 11.11
N ARG A 460 8.44 -20.40 11.48
CA ARG A 460 7.62 -21.29 10.62
C ARG A 460 6.21 -20.74 10.46
N ALA A 461 5.62 -20.25 11.54
CA ALA A 461 4.30 -19.60 11.49
C ALA A 461 4.30 -18.41 10.52
N LEU A 462 5.28 -17.51 10.65
CA LEU A 462 5.41 -16.35 9.78
C LEU A 462 5.52 -16.75 8.30
N LEU A 463 6.41 -17.71 8.00
CA LEU A 463 6.62 -18.17 6.62
C LEU A 463 5.35 -18.80 6.03
N LEU A 464 4.65 -19.65 6.79
CA LEU A 464 3.40 -20.26 6.35
C LEU A 464 2.32 -19.21 6.12
N VAL A 465 2.16 -18.26 7.03
CA VAL A 465 1.17 -17.17 6.89
C VAL A 465 1.47 -16.30 5.66
N LEU A 466 2.75 -15.95 5.42
CA LEU A 466 3.14 -15.19 4.24
C LEU A 466 2.85 -15.96 2.94
N VAL A 467 3.14 -17.26 2.91
CA VAL A 467 2.84 -18.11 1.73
C VAL A 467 1.34 -18.28 1.51
N ILE A 468 0.54 -18.37 2.58
CA ILE A 468 -0.92 -18.56 2.47
C ILE A 468 -1.63 -17.26 2.10
N LEU A 469 -1.20 -16.11 2.63
CA LEU A 469 -1.93 -14.84 2.49
C LEU A 469 -1.31 -13.86 1.50
N VAL A 470 0.01 -13.76 1.44
CA VAL A 470 0.70 -12.75 0.61
C VAL A 470 1.04 -13.28 -0.78
N LEU A 471 1.37 -14.58 -0.90
CA LEU A 471 1.68 -15.14 -2.22
C LEU A 471 0.46 -15.13 -3.16
N PRO A 472 -0.77 -15.50 -2.74
CA PRO A 472 -1.93 -15.47 -3.63
C PRO A 472 -2.31 -14.05 -4.05
N THR A 473 -2.25 -13.07 -3.13
CA THR A 473 -2.51 -11.65 -3.45
C THR A 473 -1.48 -11.11 -4.44
N ALA A 474 -0.19 -11.39 -4.23
CA ALA A 474 0.86 -10.99 -5.17
C ALA A 474 0.71 -11.64 -6.55
N LEU A 475 0.25 -12.89 -6.62
CA LEU A 475 -0.01 -13.57 -7.89
C LEU A 475 -1.26 -13.04 -8.59
N ALA A 476 -2.33 -12.71 -7.85
CA ALA A 476 -3.54 -12.09 -8.39
C ALA A 476 -3.22 -10.72 -9.01
N GLU A 477 -2.46 -9.88 -8.29
CA GLU A 477 -1.99 -8.56 -8.77
C GLU A 477 -1.08 -8.67 -10.01
N SER A 478 -0.33 -9.75 -10.16
CA SER A 478 0.49 -9.97 -11.36
C SER A 478 -0.31 -10.35 -12.61
N GLY A 479 -1.61 -10.61 -12.49
CA GLY A 479 -2.49 -11.02 -13.60
C GLY A 479 -2.20 -12.44 -14.13
N ILE A 480 -1.38 -13.22 -13.44
CA ILE A 480 -0.94 -14.56 -13.89
C ILE A 480 -1.97 -15.63 -13.56
N LEU A 481 -2.71 -15.50 -12.46
CA LEU A 481 -3.69 -16.50 -12.00
C LEU A 481 -4.92 -15.84 -11.35
N HIS A 482 -6.12 -16.34 -11.65
CA HIS A 482 -7.35 -16.01 -10.91
C HIS A 482 -7.36 -16.76 -9.56
N MET A 483 -6.51 -16.31 -8.63
CA MET A 483 -6.53 -16.76 -7.23
C MET A 483 -7.41 -15.84 -6.37
N PRO A 484 -7.88 -16.31 -5.20
CA PRO A 484 -8.58 -15.45 -4.25
C PRO A 484 -7.67 -14.29 -3.82
N ASP A 485 -8.10 -13.08 -4.13
CA ASP A 485 -7.42 -11.86 -3.70
C ASP A 485 -7.92 -11.48 -2.30
N PHE A 486 -7.11 -11.77 -1.28
CA PHE A 486 -7.41 -11.39 0.11
C PHE A 486 -7.51 -9.87 0.31
N LEU A 487 -7.02 -9.05 -0.63
CA LEU A 487 -7.25 -7.60 -0.59
C LEU A 487 -8.71 -7.27 -0.91
N ARG A 488 -9.37 -8.00 -1.82
CA ARG A 488 -10.81 -7.84 -2.10
C ARG A 488 -11.68 -8.23 -0.91
N VAL A 489 -11.32 -9.33 -0.24
CA VAL A 489 -11.99 -9.76 1.00
C VAL A 489 -11.88 -8.68 2.09
N LEU A 490 -10.77 -7.93 2.13
CA LEU A 490 -10.58 -6.82 3.06
C LEU A 490 -11.24 -5.52 2.61
N SER A 491 -11.45 -5.30 1.31
CA SER A 491 -12.05 -4.08 0.77
C SER A 491 -13.58 -4.08 0.90
N CYS A 492 -14.22 -5.25 0.74
CA CYS A 492 -15.68 -5.40 0.71
C CYS A 492 -16.34 -4.45 -0.31
N CYS A 493 -15.81 -4.42 -1.54
CA CYS A 493 -16.29 -3.53 -2.61
C CYS A 493 -17.66 -3.97 -3.17
N LYS A 494 -18.26 -3.06 -3.95
CA LYS A 494 -19.65 -3.06 -4.48
C LYS A 494 -20.23 -4.41 -4.92
N SER A 495 -19.43 -5.34 -5.46
CA SER A 495 -19.90 -6.66 -5.91
C SER A 495 -20.32 -7.62 -4.78
N GLU A 496 -20.00 -7.31 -3.51
CA GLU A 496 -20.37 -8.14 -2.36
C GLU A 496 -21.60 -7.60 -1.60
N LEU A 497 -22.11 -6.42 -1.98
CA LEU A 497 -23.25 -5.73 -1.36
C LEU A 497 -24.57 -5.88 -2.13
N ILE A 498 -24.49 -6.31 -3.39
CA ILE A 498 -25.59 -6.67 -4.29
C ILE A 498 -25.55 -8.19 -4.46
#